data_AF-A0A2T2U114-F1
#
_entry.id   AF-A0A2T2U114-F1
#
_cell.length_a   1.000
_cell.length_b   1.000
_cell.length_c   1.000
_cell.angle_alpha   90.00
_cell.angle_beta   90.00
_cell.angle_gamma   90.00
#
_symmetry.space_group_name_H-M   'P 1'
#
loop_
_entity.id
_entity.type
_entity.pdbx_description
1 polymer ?
#
loop_
_entity_poly.entity_id
_entity_poly.type
_entity_poly.pdbx_seq_one_letter_code
_entity_poly.pdbx_strand_id
1 'polypeptide(L)' 'MLRPHVFMQNLLDQAPRIREDSELRAASGNGRIPFIDTRDIADAAVAALTEEDFVNKLELHRRKR' A
#
# COMPACT_ATOMS: atom_id res chain seq x y z
N MET A 1 1.94 6.96 11.95
CA MET A 1 0.78 6.23 11.39
C MET A 1 1.12 5.83 9.96
N LEU A 2 1.06 4.52 9.66
CA LEU A 2 1.22 4.01 8.30
C LEU A 2 -0.06 4.30 7.50
N ARG A 3 0.08 4.74 6.25
CA ARG A 3 -1.04 5.10 5.35
C ARG A 3 -0.88 4.42 3.98
N PRO A 4 -0.96 3.09 3.92
CA PRO A 4 -0.90 2.39 2.64
C PRO A 4 -2.11 2.73 1.77
N HIS A 5 -1.96 2.55 0.45
CA HIS A 5 -3.04 2.74 -0.52
C HIS A 5 -3.76 1.40 -0.77
N VAL A 6 -3.55 0.72 -1.90
CA VAL A 6 -4.17 -0.59 -2.19
C VAL A 6 -3.14 -1.70 -2.02
N PHE A 7 -3.53 -2.82 -1.40
CA PHE A 7 -2.65 -3.97 -1.22
C PHE A 7 -2.56 -4.81 -2.50
N MET A 8 -1.34 -5.24 -2.85
CA MET A 8 -1.13 -6.20 -3.94
C MET A 8 -1.84 -7.54 -3.68
N GLN A 9 -1.98 -7.94 -2.42
CA GLN A 9 -2.68 -9.17 -2.02
C GLN A 9 -4.15 -9.19 -2.47
N ASN A 10 -4.80 -8.03 -2.64
CA ASN A 10 -6.17 -7.96 -3.17
C ASN A 10 -6.25 -8.45 -4.64
N LEU A 11 -5.13 -8.49 -5.36
CA LEU A 11 -5.09 -9.01 -6.73
C LEU A 11 -5.22 -10.54 -6.78
N LEU A 12 -5.02 -11.24 -5.66
CA LEU A 12 -5.22 -12.70 -5.61
C LEU A 12 -6.68 -13.08 -5.90
N ASP A 13 -7.63 -12.21 -5.59
CA ASP A 13 -9.05 -12.39 -5.94
C ASP A 13 -9.29 -12.35 -7.46
N GLN A 14 -8.36 -11.80 -8.24
CA GLN A 14 -8.42 -11.79 -9.71
C GLN A 14 -7.76 -13.03 -10.34
N ALA A 15 -7.05 -13.85 -9.56
CA ALA A 15 -6.25 -14.96 -10.11
C ALA A 15 -7.05 -15.95 -10.98
N PRO A 16 -8.28 -16.37 -10.62
CA PRO A 16 -9.09 -17.22 -11.49
C PRO A 16 -9.36 -16.58 -12.86
N ARG A 17 -9.77 -15.31 -12.87
CA ARG A 17 -10.06 -14.55 -14.10
C ARG A 17 -8.83 -14.37 -14.98
N ILE A 18 -7.68 -14.08 -14.38
CA ILE A 18 -6.42 -13.96 -15.13
C ILE A 18 -6.09 -15.29 -15.81
N ARG A 19 -6.26 -16.41 -15.10
CA ARG A 19 -5.96 -17.74 -15.62
C ARG A 19 -6.93 -18.18 -16.72
N GLU A 20 -8.20 -17.87 -16.57
CA GLU A 20 -9.27 -18.35 -17.46
C GLU A 20 -9.47 -17.43 -18.67
N ASP A 21 -9.42 -16.10 -18.45
CA ASP A 21 -9.79 -15.10 -19.44
C ASP A 21 -8.61 -14.23 -19.91
N SER A 22 -7.43 -14.34 -19.26
CA SER A 22 -6.29 -13.41 -19.48
C SER A 22 -6.65 -11.93 -19.26
N GLU A 23 -7.61 -11.66 -18.37
CA GLU A 23 -8.12 -10.33 -18.07
C GLU A 23 -7.82 -9.87 -16.64
N LEU A 24 -7.53 -8.58 -16.49
CA LEU A 24 -7.53 -7.87 -15.21
C LEU A 24 -8.57 -6.74 -15.27
N ARG A 25 -9.53 -6.74 -14.34
CA ARG A 25 -10.62 -5.75 -14.31
C ARG A 25 -10.47 -4.82 -13.13
N ALA A 26 -10.54 -3.51 -13.38
CA ALA A 26 -10.53 -2.47 -12.35
C ALA A 26 -11.47 -1.32 -12.73
N ALA A 27 -12.17 -0.75 -11.75
CA ALA A 27 -13.05 0.41 -11.95
C ALA A 27 -12.28 1.75 -12.04
N SER A 28 -10.98 1.70 -12.36
CA SER A 28 -10.08 2.85 -12.37
C SER A 28 -9.98 3.56 -13.72
N GLY A 29 -10.53 2.97 -14.79
CA GLY A 29 -10.25 3.41 -16.16
C GLY A 29 -8.73 3.50 -16.39
N ASN A 30 -8.28 4.62 -16.94
CA ASN A 30 -6.85 4.90 -17.16
C ASN A 30 -6.12 5.53 -15.95
N GLY A 31 -6.79 5.61 -14.79
CA GLY A 31 -6.20 6.14 -13.57
C GLY A 31 -5.07 5.25 -13.04
N ARG A 32 -3.98 5.86 -12.57
CA ARG A 32 -2.89 5.12 -11.92
C ARG A 32 -3.22 4.89 -10.45
N ILE A 33 -3.20 3.64 -10.02
CA ILE A 33 -3.41 3.24 -8.63
C ILE A 33 -2.06 2.76 -8.06
N PRO A 34 -1.56 3.36 -6.98
CA PRO A 34 -0.39 2.82 -6.30
C PRO A 34 -0.80 1.56 -5.51
N PHE A 35 -0.11 0.47 -5.81
CA PHE A 35 -0.20 -0.78 -5.07
C PHE A 35 1.04 -0.97 -4.21
N ILE A 36 0.88 -1.60 -3.05
CA ILE A 36 1.97 -1.95 -2.15
C ILE A 36 1.80 -3.37 -1.65
N ASP A 37 2.90 -4.12 -1.52
CA ASP A 37 2.87 -5.44 -0.91
C ASP A 37 2.70 -5.30 0.61
N THR A 38 1.94 -6.21 1.24
CA THR A 38 1.82 -6.23 2.70
C THR A 38 3.16 -6.46 3.40
N ARG A 39 4.12 -7.11 2.75
CA ARG A 39 5.49 -7.31 3.27
C ARG A 39 6.24 -5.99 3.42
N ASP A 40 6.14 -5.10 2.43
CA ASP A 40 6.78 -3.78 2.48
C ASP A 40 6.19 -2.92 3.60
N ILE A 41 4.89 -3.06 3.87
CA ILE A 41 4.23 -2.40 5.00
C ILE A 41 4.73 -2.97 6.33
N ALA A 42 4.92 -4.29 6.40
CA ALA A 42 5.46 -4.93 7.60
C ALA A 42 6.90 -4.44 7.87
N ASP A 43 7.74 -4.37 6.85
CA ASP A 43 9.10 -3.84 6.98
C ASP A 43 9.10 -2.37 7.43
N ALA A 44 8.21 -1.54 6.86
CA ALA A 44 8.02 -0.17 7.32
C ALA A 44 7.50 -0.08 8.75
N ALA A 45 6.66 -1.02 9.18
CA ALA A 45 6.18 -1.10 10.57
C ALA A 45 7.29 -1.48 11.53
N VAL A 46 8.14 -2.45 11.16
CA VAL A 46 9.33 -2.84 11.95
C VAL A 46 10.23 -1.63 12.12
N ALA A 47 10.64 -0.98 11.03
CA ALA A 47 11.48 0.23 11.09
C ALA A 47 10.86 1.31 11.98
N ALA A 48 9.55 1.56 11.82
CA ALA A 48 8.85 2.57 12.62
C ALA A 48 8.76 2.25 14.11
N LEU A 49 8.83 0.97 14.50
CA LEU A 49 8.79 0.53 15.89
C LEU A 49 10.18 0.39 16.52
N THR A 50 11.22 0.15 15.72
CA THR A 50 12.57 -0.14 16.21
C THR A 50 13.56 1.01 16.06
N GLU A 51 13.28 2.00 15.19
CA GLU A 51 14.18 3.13 14.95
C GLU A 51 13.60 4.42 15.54
N GLU A 52 14.45 5.18 16.25
CA GLU A 52 14.07 6.41 16.95
C GLU A 52 13.55 7.49 16.00
N ASP A 53 14.00 7.46 14.74
CA ASP A 53 13.67 8.41 13.71
C ASP A 53 12.16 8.51 13.44
N PHE A 54 11.36 7.48 13.72
CA PHE A 54 9.95 7.46 13.32
C PHE A 54 8.96 7.92 14.41
N VAL A 55 9.44 8.15 15.63
CA VAL A 55 8.61 8.57 16.76
C VAL A 55 7.95 9.93 16.48
N ASN A 56 6.62 10.00 16.61
CA ASN A 56 5.82 11.24 16.49
C ASN A 56 6.02 12.08 15.21
N LYS A 57 6.50 11.48 14.10
CA LYS A 57 6.69 12.19 12.80
C LYS A 57 5.41 12.81 12.21
N LEU A 58 4.22 12.51 12.73
CA LEU A 58 2.95 13.14 12.32
C LEU A 58 2.86 14.63 12.70
N GLU A 59 3.52 15.05 13.78
CA GLU A 59 3.43 16.43 14.29
C GLU A 59 4.30 17.42 13.50
N LEU A 60 5.37 16.95 12.86
CA LEU A 60 6.32 17.81 12.13
C LEU A 60 5.77 18.34 10.80
N HIS A 61 4.84 17.64 10.15
CA HIS A 61 4.28 18.04 8.86
C HIS A 61 2.98 18.86 8.96
N ARG A 62 2.28 18.86 10.11
CA ARG A 62 1.06 19.67 10.30
C ARG A 62 1.34 21.13 10.69
N ARG A 63 2.57 21.47 11.14
CA ARG A 63 2.97 22.85 11.47
C ARG A 63 3.39 23.72 10.27
N LYS A 64 3.33 23.20 9.04
CA LYS A 64 3.72 23.90 7.80
C LYS A 64 2.55 24.13 6.83
N ARG A 65 1.30 24.08 7.29
CA ARG A 65 0.12 24.46 6.50
C ARG A 65 -0.71 25.49 7.24
#